data_AF-A0A356IDJ1-F1
#
_entry.id   AF-A0A356IDJ1-F1
#
_cell.length_a   1.000
_cell.length_b   1.000
_cell.length_c   1.000
_cell.angle_alpha   90.00
_cell.angle_beta   90.00
_cell.angle_gamma   90.00
#
_symmetry.space_group_name_H-M   'P 1'
#
loop_
_entity.id
_entity.type
_entity.pdbx_description
1 polymer ?
#
loop_
_entity_poly.entity_id
_entity_poly.type
_entity_poly.pdbx_seq_one_letter_code
_entity_poly.pdbx_strand_id
1 'polypeptide(L)'
;MLRRTLITGALILTSPNWLLASTDFMPLQEVKAGMTGVGITVFEGSKREEFTVQILGILKNINGPQRSLILARLAGGPLAETGVIQGMSGSPVYINNRLVGAVSHALGQFVQEPIAGITPIADMIEAVSRPNLRPPSRQVNLTLPITNESFLGAFKHSLLQNNSSDSSLGNVIGRGLSQESANRLAALLRPIDTPLVFGGFTDDSLQFLSDSFSSNSISPVFGVGTVQDEQERNVSIPLRAGDPIAISLISGDLFVAGTGTTTLVEGNRVYAFGHRFQNLGPTDFRMHRAEVQIVLPSLLSSTRIAVVGEPIGVFQQDQPTAIAGTLGMAARVIPVTVSLTAPHSSVEQRMMKFDMAHDQLLTPLLAYVSVLSTLTAYGREIGTATYALSGRAKITDQNDVLFDNIYTGPSSAISAATSVAGPLVMLLNNDYEEARIEELSLIITAVEETKIETIERVWLDQVRLYPGQVIDLNITTRNYRGSETLRTLPIEIPINAPANLSLLVSGGPQFTLWEQQEVRPPVKPRNMTHLIRLLNNARQNNRIYVRLFGDDYGAVVRGEHFTSLPPSMLNIYRSDGSSGTTTPLTKATFYETDTLSEYAVEGLHLLHLEITAQ
;
A
#
# COMPACT_ATOMS: atom_id res chain seq x y z
N MET A 1 20.59 -45.63 -69.63
CA MET A 1 20.88 -46.56 -68.52
C MET A 1 22.04 -46.00 -67.72
N LEU A 2 21.82 -45.49 -66.51
CA LEU A 2 22.68 -45.71 -65.34
C LEU A 2 22.01 -45.09 -64.10
N ARG A 3 22.08 -45.83 -63.00
CA ARG A 3 21.29 -45.73 -61.77
C ARG A 3 21.60 -44.48 -60.94
N ARG A 4 20.54 -43.88 -60.38
CA ARG A 4 20.59 -43.02 -59.18
C ARG A 4 20.76 -43.90 -57.94
N THR A 5 21.78 -43.62 -57.12
CA THR A 5 21.92 -44.14 -55.76
C THR A 5 21.75 -42.97 -54.79
N LEU A 6 20.65 -42.99 -54.04
CA LEU A 6 20.40 -42.12 -52.89
C LEU A 6 21.18 -42.71 -51.70
N ILE A 7 22.06 -41.92 -51.10
CA ILE A 7 22.66 -42.20 -49.79
C ILE A 7 21.88 -41.36 -48.77
N THR A 8 21.05 -42.02 -47.99
CA THR A 8 20.34 -41.43 -46.84
C THR A 8 21.30 -41.41 -45.65
N GLY A 9 21.89 -40.25 -45.35
CA GLY A 9 22.64 -40.02 -44.12
C GLY A 9 21.69 -39.70 -42.97
N ALA A 10 21.57 -40.59 -42.00
CA ALA A 10 20.84 -40.34 -40.76
C ALA A 10 21.67 -39.40 -39.87
N LEU A 11 21.21 -38.16 -39.71
CA LEU A 11 21.75 -37.19 -38.76
C LEU A 11 21.20 -37.53 -37.37
N ILE A 12 22.01 -38.18 -36.53
CA ILE A 12 21.68 -38.41 -35.11
C ILE A 12 21.87 -37.08 -34.39
N LEU A 13 20.76 -36.35 -34.19
CA LEU A 13 20.67 -35.24 -33.26
C LEU A 13 20.82 -35.78 -31.83
N THR A 14 22.03 -35.75 -31.29
CA THR A 14 22.26 -35.95 -29.85
C THR A 14 21.81 -34.68 -29.12
N SER A 15 20.56 -34.65 -28.67
CA SER A 15 20.09 -33.67 -27.70
C SER A 15 20.89 -33.80 -26.40
N PRO A 16 21.48 -32.72 -25.85
CA PRO A 16 22.13 -32.79 -24.56
C PRO A 16 21.08 -33.08 -23.49
N ASN A 17 21.12 -34.28 -22.92
CA ASN A 17 20.41 -34.61 -21.70
C ASN A 17 20.94 -33.72 -20.58
N TRP A 18 20.27 -32.61 -20.29
CA TRP A 18 20.38 -31.96 -19.00
C TRP A 18 19.70 -32.90 -18.00
N LEU A 19 20.49 -33.79 -17.40
CA LEU A 19 20.09 -34.48 -16.19
C LEU A 19 19.75 -33.40 -15.16
N LEU A 20 18.45 -33.21 -14.91
CA LEU A 20 17.96 -32.45 -13.77
C LEU A 20 18.48 -33.17 -12.52
N ALA A 21 19.63 -32.73 -12.00
CA ALA A 21 20.07 -33.15 -10.68
C ALA A 21 19.04 -32.62 -9.69
N SER A 22 18.22 -33.51 -9.13
CA SER A 22 17.38 -33.18 -7.99
C SER A 22 18.29 -32.74 -6.85
N THR A 23 18.06 -31.56 -6.28
CA THR A 23 18.83 -31.09 -5.13
C THR A 23 18.58 -32.03 -3.95
N ASP A 24 19.60 -32.74 -3.49
CA ASP A 24 19.46 -33.60 -2.31
C ASP A 24 19.34 -32.75 -1.04
N PHE A 25 18.37 -33.08 -0.20
CA PHE A 25 18.14 -32.39 1.07
C PHE A 25 18.74 -33.16 2.25
N MET A 26 19.25 -32.42 3.24
CA MET A 26 19.66 -32.98 4.53
C MET A 26 18.55 -32.78 5.58
N PRO A 27 17.94 -33.86 6.10
CA PRO A 27 17.01 -33.78 7.21
C PRO A 27 17.64 -33.15 8.45
N LEU A 28 16.87 -32.31 9.13
CA LEU A 28 17.31 -31.60 10.33
C LEU A 28 17.82 -32.54 11.45
N GLN A 29 17.30 -33.77 11.51
CA GLN A 29 17.68 -34.77 12.52
C GLN A 29 19.14 -35.21 12.38
N GLU A 30 19.68 -35.20 11.16
CA GLU A 30 21.06 -35.56 10.84
C GLU A 30 22.06 -34.46 11.22
N VAL A 31 21.61 -33.21 11.31
CA VAL A 31 22.44 -32.05 11.64
C VAL A 31 22.89 -32.12 13.10
N LYS A 32 24.21 -31.97 13.33
CA LYS A 32 24.85 -32.01 14.65
C LYS A 32 25.82 -30.83 14.82
N ALA A 33 25.97 -30.38 16.06
CA ALA A 33 27.01 -29.42 16.42
C ALA A 33 28.41 -29.96 16.06
N GLY A 34 29.29 -29.07 15.62
CA GLY A 34 30.63 -29.39 15.13
C GLY A 34 30.71 -29.80 13.66
N MET A 35 29.58 -30.01 12.97
CA MET A 35 29.59 -30.23 11.52
C MET A 35 30.06 -28.98 10.77
N THR A 36 30.80 -29.18 9.70
CA THR A 36 31.22 -28.14 8.77
C THR A 36 30.46 -28.28 7.45
N GLY A 37 29.99 -27.16 6.92
CA GLY A 37 29.32 -27.05 5.64
C GLY A 37 29.84 -25.86 4.83
N VAL A 38 29.23 -25.66 3.68
CA VAL A 38 29.54 -24.61 2.73
C VAL A 38 28.27 -23.81 2.46
N GLY A 39 28.33 -22.50 2.64
CA GLY A 39 27.31 -21.57 2.20
C GLY A 39 27.72 -20.90 0.89
N ILE A 40 26.74 -20.52 0.07
CA ILE A 40 27.00 -19.86 -1.23
C ILE A 40 26.28 -18.51 -1.25
N THR A 41 26.96 -17.45 -1.66
CA THR A 41 26.38 -16.11 -1.80
C THR A 41 27.17 -15.25 -2.78
N VAL A 42 26.75 -14.02 -3.04
CA VAL A 42 27.51 -13.05 -3.85
C VAL A 42 27.87 -11.85 -2.98
N PHE A 43 29.16 -11.53 -2.90
CA PHE A 43 29.63 -10.33 -2.19
C PHE A 43 29.83 -9.14 -3.14
N GLU A 44 30.15 -9.40 -4.41
CA GLU A 44 30.39 -8.37 -5.43
C GLU A 44 30.04 -8.87 -6.83
N GLY A 45 29.44 -7.99 -7.63
CA GLY A 45 28.89 -8.26 -8.96
C GLY A 45 27.84 -9.37 -8.96
N SER A 46 28.14 -10.42 -9.73
CA SER A 46 27.33 -11.63 -9.89
C SER A 46 28.12 -12.91 -9.60
N LYS A 47 29.32 -12.77 -9.03
CA LYS A 47 30.20 -13.92 -8.76
C LYS A 47 29.76 -14.62 -7.47
N ARG A 48 29.27 -15.85 -7.62
CA ARG A 48 28.99 -16.74 -6.47
C ARG A 48 30.30 -17.16 -5.80
N GLU A 49 30.34 -17.00 -4.49
CA GLU A 49 31.46 -17.30 -3.62
C GLU A 49 31.01 -18.17 -2.47
N GLU A 50 31.89 -19.07 -2.06
CA GLU A 50 31.67 -20.00 -0.96
C GLU A 50 32.17 -19.41 0.35
N PHE A 51 31.42 -19.66 1.42
CA PHE A 51 31.83 -19.38 2.80
C PHE A 51 31.67 -20.64 3.65
N THR A 52 32.51 -20.77 4.65
CA THR A 52 32.47 -21.87 5.60
C THR A 52 31.33 -21.66 6.59
N VAL A 53 30.63 -22.75 6.91
CA VAL A 53 29.57 -22.77 7.91
C VAL A 53 29.89 -23.83 8.96
N GLN A 54 30.11 -23.42 10.20
CA GLN A 54 30.35 -24.34 11.31
C GLN A 54 29.11 -24.39 12.22
N ILE A 55 28.48 -25.56 12.32
CA ILE A 55 27.25 -25.74 13.10
C ILE A 55 27.58 -25.68 14.60
N LEU A 56 26.93 -24.76 15.31
CA LEU A 56 27.05 -24.59 16.75
C LEU A 56 25.99 -25.39 17.51
N GLY A 57 24.78 -25.51 16.94
CA GLY A 57 23.67 -26.22 17.56
C GLY A 57 22.35 -25.99 16.85
N ILE A 58 21.27 -26.51 17.42
CA ILE A 58 19.91 -26.33 16.89
C ILE A 58 19.03 -25.76 18.00
N LEU A 59 18.37 -24.63 17.73
CA LEU A 59 17.36 -24.03 18.60
C LEU A 59 15.98 -24.47 18.12
N LYS A 60 15.23 -25.17 18.97
CA LYS A 60 13.86 -25.61 18.68
C LYS A 60 12.85 -24.64 19.27
N ASN A 61 11.73 -24.47 18.58
CA ASN A 61 10.59 -23.64 18.98
C ASN A 61 10.90 -22.14 19.07
N ILE A 62 11.92 -21.65 18.35
CA ILE A 62 12.32 -20.25 18.40
C ILE A 62 11.44 -19.35 17.51
N ASN A 63 11.05 -19.85 16.34
CA ASN A 63 10.22 -19.13 15.36
C ASN A 63 8.79 -19.70 15.33
N GLY A 64 8.26 -20.09 16.50
CA GLY A 64 6.96 -20.74 16.67
C GLY A 64 7.03 -22.25 16.94
N PRO A 65 5.90 -22.89 17.27
CA PRO A 65 5.85 -24.32 17.60
C PRO A 65 6.43 -25.19 16.48
N GLN A 66 7.30 -26.13 16.85
CA GLN A 66 7.95 -27.07 15.93
C GLN A 66 8.86 -26.44 14.85
N ARG A 67 9.04 -25.12 14.85
CA ARG A 67 10.00 -24.43 13.96
C ARG A 67 11.37 -24.36 14.61
N SER A 68 12.39 -24.82 13.89
CA SER A 68 13.76 -24.85 14.38
C SER A 68 14.64 -23.85 13.64
N LEU A 69 15.71 -23.43 14.28
CA LEU A 69 16.77 -22.62 13.66
C LEU A 69 18.11 -23.30 13.93
N ILE A 70 18.89 -23.51 12.88
CA ILE A 70 20.24 -24.06 13.00
C ILE A 70 21.17 -22.88 13.28
N LEU A 71 21.90 -22.93 14.39
CA LEU A 71 22.90 -21.92 14.71
C LEU A 71 24.23 -22.30 14.08
N ALA A 72 24.86 -21.35 13.41
CA ALA A 72 26.16 -21.55 12.82
C ALA A 72 27.06 -20.31 12.92
N ARG A 73 28.36 -20.56 12.96
CA ARG A 73 29.40 -19.56 12.77
C ARG A 73 29.80 -19.55 11.30
N LEU A 74 29.85 -18.37 10.70
CA LEU A 74 30.21 -18.19 9.29
C LEU A 74 31.67 -17.75 9.18
N ALA A 75 32.38 -18.12 8.11
CA ALA A 75 33.74 -17.63 7.87
C ALA A 75 34.07 -17.62 6.37
N GLY A 76 34.96 -16.73 5.95
CA GLY A 76 35.32 -16.56 4.54
C GLY A 76 34.73 -15.30 3.91
N GLY A 77 35.24 -14.91 2.75
CA GLY A 77 34.93 -13.61 2.14
C GLY A 77 35.18 -12.45 3.13
N PRO A 78 34.35 -11.39 3.12
CA PRO A 78 34.48 -10.25 4.02
C PRO A 78 33.84 -10.46 5.41
N LEU A 79 33.35 -11.67 5.74
CA LEU A 79 32.53 -11.93 6.94
C LEU A 79 33.28 -11.70 8.27
N ALA A 80 34.61 -11.80 8.26
CA ALA A 80 35.43 -11.53 9.45
C ALA A 80 35.39 -10.04 9.87
N GLU A 81 35.17 -9.14 8.90
CA GLU A 81 35.12 -7.69 9.13
C GLU A 81 33.68 -7.18 9.16
N THR A 82 32.80 -7.79 8.37
CA THR A 82 31.43 -7.30 8.14
C THR A 82 30.38 -7.94 9.04
N GLY A 83 30.68 -9.09 9.66
CA GLY A 83 29.66 -9.89 10.33
C GLY A 83 28.67 -10.50 9.32
N VAL A 84 27.43 -10.73 9.77
CA VAL A 84 26.33 -11.15 8.87
C VAL A 84 25.79 -9.91 8.15
N ILE A 85 25.75 -9.95 6.81
CA ILE A 85 25.44 -8.79 5.96
C ILE A 85 23.94 -8.74 5.64
N GLN A 86 23.30 -7.58 5.74
CA GLN A 86 21.94 -7.36 5.25
C GLN A 86 21.86 -7.63 3.74
N GLY A 87 20.83 -8.37 3.32
CA GLY A 87 20.69 -8.87 1.95
C GLY A 87 21.42 -10.20 1.66
N MET A 88 22.13 -10.78 2.64
CA MET A 88 22.63 -12.17 2.58
C MET A 88 21.54 -13.20 2.88
N SER A 89 20.39 -12.76 3.40
CA SER A 89 19.26 -13.62 3.68
C SER A 89 18.89 -14.45 2.46
N GLY A 90 18.72 -15.76 2.68
CA GLY A 90 18.43 -16.73 1.63
C GLY A 90 19.67 -17.45 1.10
N SER A 91 20.88 -17.10 1.53
CA SER A 91 22.11 -17.78 1.09
C SER A 91 22.04 -19.27 1.45
N PRO A 92 22.06 -20.19 0.47
CA PRO A 92 21.91 -21.62 0.71
C PRO A 92 23.12 -22.19 1.44
N VAL A 93 22.87 -23.13 2.34
CA VAL A 93 23.89 -23.84 3.12
C VAL A 93 23.81 -25.34 2.83
N TYR A 94 24.97 -25.93 2.56
CA TYR A 94 25.12 -27.34 2.23
C TYR A 94 26.04 -28.03 3.24
N ILE A 95 25.69 -29.26 3.61
CA ILE A 95 26.57 -30.17 4.37
C ILE A 95 26.64 -31.46 3.58
N ASN A 96 27.85 -31.95 3.29
CA ASN A 96 28.07 -33.12 2.44
C ASN A 96 27.32 -33.03 1.10
N ASN A 97 27.36 -31.85 0.46
CA ASN A 97 26.69 -31.54 -0.81
C ASN A 97 25.15 -31.65 -0.79
N ARG A 98 24.53 -31.71 0.40
CA ARG A 98 23.08 -31.74 0.59
C ARG A 98 22.61 -30.42 1.20
N LEU A 99 21.59 -29.81 0.62
CA LEU A 99 21.03 -28.54 1.08
C LEU A 99 20.36 -28.74 2.45
N VAL A 100 20.79 -27.99 3.45
CA VAL A 100 20.24 -28.04 4.81
C VAL A 100 19.28 -26.90 5.09
N GLY A 101 19.50 -25.73 4.47
CA GLY A 101 18.71 -24.53 4.74
C GLY A 101 19.31 -23.26 4.15
N ALA A 102 18.80 -22.12 4.61
CA ALA A 102 19.27 -20.80 4.21
C ALA A 102 19.62 -19.92 5.40
N VAL A 103 20.69 -19.13 5.27
CA VAL A 103 21.02 -18.06 6.22
C VAL A 103 19.87 -17.06 6.27
N SER A 104 19.35 -16.76 7.46
CA SER A 104 18.13 -15.97 7.61
C SER A 104 18.12 -15.03 8.82
N HIS A 105 18.93 -15.31 9.84
CA HIS A 105 18.98 -14.52 11.07
C HIS A 105 20.41 -14.12 11.41
N ALA A 106 20.58 -12.96 12.03
CA ALA A 106 21.83 -12.50 12.59
C ALA A 106 21.73 -12.43 14.12
N LEU A 107 22.86 -12.63 14.80
CA LEU A 107 22.93 -12.51 16.25
C LEU A 107 23.20 -11.05 16.65
N GLY A 108 22.17 -10.32 17.06
CA GLY A 108 22.27 -8.98 17.66
C GLY A 108 23.06 -7.94 16.85
N GLN A 109 23.37 -6.81 17.50
CA GLN A 109 24.29 -5.78 17.01
C GLN A 109 25.59 -5.84 17.83
N PHE A 110 26.71 -5.43 17.23
CA PHE A 110 28.04 -5.36 17.88
C PHE A 110 28.66 -6.70 18.31
N VAL A 111 28.24 -7.81 17.71
CA VAL A 111 28.86 -9.12 17.95
C VAL A 111 30.13 -9.25 17.10
N GLN A 112 31.25 -9.63 17.74
CA GLN A 112 32.56 -9.75 17.07
C GLN A 112 32.68 -10.99 16.18
N GLU A 113 31.76 -11.94 16.32
CA GLU A 113 31.76 -13.19 15.58
C GLU A 113 30.54 -13.23 14.64
N PRO A 114 30.73 -13.58 13.35
CA PRO A 114 29.63 -13.75 12.39
C PRO A 114 28.80 -15.00 12.72
N ILE A 115 27.91 -14.91 13.70
CA ILE A 115 26.96 -15.96 14.07
C ILE A 115 25.63 -15.70 13.37
N ALA A 116 25.15 -16.72 12.66
CA ALA A 116 23.89 -16.68 11.94
C ALA A 116 22.94 -17.79 12.37
N GLY A 117 21.65 -17.52 12.23
CA GLY A 117 20.61 -18.53 12.20
C GLY A 117 20.32 -18.96 10.76
N ILE A 118 20.19 -20.26 10.56
CA ILE A 118 19.86 -20.89 9.29
C ILE A 118 18.47 -21.53 9.43
N THR A 119 17.54 -21.09 8.59
CA THR A 119 16.20 -21.68 8.48
C THR A 119 16.31 -23.01 7.73
N PRO A 120 15.86 -24.14 8.31
CA PRO A 120 15.89 -25.44 7.65
C PRO A 120 15.11 -25.44 6.32
N ILE A 121 15.63 -26.11 5.29
CA ILE A 121 15.00 -26.13 3.96
C ILE A 121 13.60 -26.75 3.99
N ALA A 122 13.39 -27.75 4.86
CA ALA A 122 12.09 -28.37 5.05
C ALA A 122 11.04 -27.36 5.57
N ASP A 123 11.43 -26.45 6.48
CA ASP A 123 10.55 -25.42 7.00
C ASP A 123 10.20 -24.38 5.92
N MET A 124 11.13 -24.08 5.02
CA MET A 124 10.90 -23.17 3.88
C MET A 124 9.92 -23.78 2.87
N ILE A 125 10.12 -25.05 2.51
CA ILE A 125 9.24 -25.77 1.58
C ILE A 125 7.85 -25.95 2.16
N GLU A 126 7.74 -26.35 3.43
CA GLU A 126 6.45 -26.56 4.08
C GLU A 126 5.62 -25.27 4.16
N ALA A 127 6.25 -24.14 4.48
CA ALA A 127 5.56 -22.87 4.67
C ALA A 127 4.80 -22.41 3.43
N VAL A 128 5.30 -22.71 2.24
CA VAL A 128 4.70 -22.28 0.96
C VAL A 128 3.93 -23.39 0.24
N SER A 129 3.99 -24.63 0.76
CA SER A 129 3.26 -25.78 0.19
C SER A 129 1.78 -25.80 0.57
N ARG A 130 1.38 -25.01 1.57
CA ARG A 130 -0.03 -24.92 2.00
C ARG A 130 -0.72 -23.85 1.16
N PRO A 131 -1.88 -24.14 0.52
CA PRO A 131 -2.69 -23.12 -0.11
C PRO A 131 -3.29 -22.25 0.99
N ASN A 132 -2.59 -21.17 1.32
CA ASN A 132 -3.11 -20.18 2.25
C ASN A 132 -4.07 -19.29 1.47
N LEU A 133 -5.36 -19.46 1.68
CA LEU A 133 -6.33 -18.42 1.30
C LEU A 133 -5.99 -17.19 2.17
N ARG A 134 -5.83 -16.04 1.53
CA ARG A 134 -5.71 -14.77 2.26
C ARG A 134 -6.98 -14.64 3.11
N PRO A 135 -6.88 -14.54 4.46
CA PRO A 135 -8.05 -14.36 5.28
C PRO A 135 -8.78 -13.09 4.83
N PRO A 136 -10.13 -13.06 4.85
CA PRO A 136 -10.88 -11.88 4.43
C PRO A 136 -10.38 -10.65 5.22
N SER A 137 -10.08 -9.58 4.49
CA SER A 137 -9.69 -8.30 5.07
C SER A 137 -10.79 -7.83 6.03
N ARG A 138 -10.40 -7.43 7.24
CA ARG A 138 -11.35 -6.87 8.19
C ARG A 138 -11.71 -5.46 7.74
N GLN A 139 -13.01 -5.18 7.65
CA GLN A 139 -13.52 -3.91 7.17
C GLN A 139 -12.90 -2.71 7.90
N VAL A 140 -12.20 -1.85 7.16
CA VAL A 140 -11.73 -0.55 7.65
C VAL A 140 -12.80 0.49 7.37
N ASN A 141 -13.43 0.98 8.44
CA ASN A 141 -14.45 2.03 8.35
C ASN A 141 -13.81 3.39 8.62
N LEU A 142 -13.64 4.19 7.57
CA LEU A 142 -13.29 5.60 7.68
C LEU A 142 -14.55 6.46 7.56
N THR A 143 -14.63 7.51 8.37
CA THR A 143 -15.68 8.52 8.27
C THR A 143 -15.26 9.57 7.25
N LEU A 144 -16.17 9.94 6.35
CA LEU A 144 -15.96 11.05 5.41
C LEU A 144 -16.25 12.39 6.12
N PRO A 145 -15.47 13.47 5.86
CA PRO A 145 -14.28 13.51 5.01
C PRO A 145 -13.08 12.79 5.64
N ILE A 146 -12.25 12.16 4.81
CA ILE A 146 -11.05 11.45 5.27
C ILE A 146 -9.99 12.47 5.68
N THR A 147 -9.59 12.43 6.95
CA THR A 147 -8.51 13.27 7.50
C THR A 147 -7.21 12.47 7.62
N ASN A 148 -6.08 13.17 7.66
CA ASN A 148 -4.77 12.55 7.88
C ASN A 148 -4.74 11.71 9.18
N GLU A 149 -5.34 12.21 10.26
CA GLU A 149 -5.42 11.47 11.53
C GLU A 149 -6.24 10.18 11.40
N SER A 150 -7.43 10.25 10.78
CA SER A 150 -8.27 9.07 10.57
C SER A 150 -7.58 8.01 9.71
N PHE A 151 -6.87 8.45 8.65
CA PHE A 151 -6.09 7.60 7.77
C PHE A 151 -4.93 6.93 8.52
N LEU A 152 -4.09 7.71 9.21
CA LEU A 152 -2.96 7.19 9.99
C LEU A 152 -3.41 6.20 11.07
N GLY A 153 -4.52 6.48 11.74
CA GLY A 153 -5.12 5.58 12.73
C GLY A 153 -5.55 4.25 12.10
N ALA A 154 -6.27 4.30 10.99
CA ALA A 154 -6.70 3.12 10.25
C ALA A 154 -5.53 2.30 9.67
N PHE A 155 -4.51 2.99 9.15
CA PHE A 155 -3.31 2.38 8.61
C PHE A 155 -2.51 1.65 9.71
N LYS A 156 -2.23 2.32 10.83
CA LYS A 156 -1.55 1.71 11.99
C LYS A 156 -2.31 0.49 12.51
N HIS A 157 -3.63 0.57 12.58
CA HIS A 157 -4.46 -0.55 13.00
C HIS A 157 -4.34 -1.74 12.02
N SER A 158 -4.28 -1.49 10.71
CA SER A 158 -4.09 -2.51 9.69
C SER A 158 -2.70 -3.18 9.81
N LEU A 159 -1.65 -2.41 10.07
CA LEU A 159 -0.29 -2.93 10.33
C LEU A 159 -0.22 -3.81 11.59
N LEU A 160 -0.78 -3.34 12.71
CA LEU A 160 -0.73 -4.07 13.99
C LEU A 160 -1.46 -5.41 13.94
N GLN A 161 -2.54 -5.52 13.16
CA GLN A 161 -3.24 -6.79 12.99
C GLN A 161 -2.40 -7.83 12.25
N ASN A 162 -1.65 -7.40 11.23
CA ASN A 162 -0.75 -8.30 10.49
C ASN A 162 0.40 -8.82 11.38
N ASN A 163 0.80 -8.04 12.38
CA ASN A 163 1.89 -8.37 13.30
C ASN A 163 1.46 -9.20 14.52
N SER A 164 0.16 -9.50 14.69
CA SER A 164 -0.39 -10.19 15.88
C SER A 164 -0.07 -11.69 15.98
N SER A 165 0.83 -12.23 15.16
CA SER A 165 1.42 -13.55 15.37
C SER A 165 2.43 -13.50 16.52
N ASP A 166 1.86 -13.56 17.73
CA ASP A 166 2.40 -13.94 19.03
C ASP A 166 3.80 -14.57 19.00
N SER A 167 4.84 -13.77 19.20
CA SER A 167 6.17 -14.27 19.57
C SER A 167 6.22 -14.46 21.08
N SER A 168 5.35 -15.31 21.64
CA SER A 168 5.63 -15.87 22.95
C SER A 168 6.85 -16.79 22.75
N LEU A 169 8.03 -16.35 23.21
CA LEU A 169 9.18 -17.23 23.35
C LEU A 169 8.78 -18.31 24.36
N GLY A 170 8.22 -19.42 23.87
CA GLY A 170 8.06 -20.63 24.65
C GLY A 170 9.43 -21.15 25.10
N ASN A 171 9.46 -22.21 25.91
CA ASN A 171 10.71 -22.85 26.31
C ASN A 171 11.53 -23.27 25.07
N VAL A 172 12.53 -22.47 24.69
CA VAL A 172 13.42 -22.74 23.56
C VAL A 172 14.33 -23.89 23.95
N ILE A 173 14.33 -25.00 23.21
CA ILE A 173 15.15 -26.18 23.56
C ILE A 173 16.38 -26.19 22.65
N GLY A 174 17.57 -26.10 23.26
CA GLY A 174 18.85 -26.18 22.55
C GLY A 174 19.37 -27.61 22.43
N ARG A 175 19.62 -28.11 21.21
CA ARG A 175 20.38 -29.36 20.98
C ARG A 175 21.83 -29.01 20.66
N GLY A 176 22.77 -29.48 21.48
CA GLY A 176 24.20 -29.15 21.35
C GLY A 176 24.64 -27.89 22.10
N LEU A 177 23.72 -27.22 22.81
CA LEU A 177 23.96 -26.05 23.65
C LEU A 177 23.34 -26.26 25.04
N SER A 178 23.83 -25.55 26.05
CA SER A 178 23.15 -25.50 27.35
C SER A 178 21.83 -24.72 27.22
N GLN A 179 20.87 -25.01 28.10
CA GLN A 179 19.55 -24.36 28.10
C GLN A 179 19.66 -22.83 28.32
N GLU A 180 20.57 -22.41 29.19
CA GLU A 180 20.82 -20.99 29.48
C GLU A 180 21.42 -20.27 28.25
N SER A 181 22.41 -20.89 27.60
CA SER A 181 23.01 -20.35 26.38
C SER A 181 22.00 -20.29 25.23
N ALA A 182 21.15 -21.32 25.09
CA ALA A 182 20.09 -21.34 24.08
C ALA A 182 19.09 -20.19 24.25
N ASN A 183 18.64 -19.95 25.48
CA ASN A 183 17.72 -18.84 25.79
C ASN A 183 18.37 -17.47 25.53
N ARG A 184 19.64 -17.27 25.93
CA ARG A 184 20.36 -16.02 25.69
C ARG A 184 20.54 -15.72 24.21
N LEU A 185 20.95 -16.72 23.42
CA LEU A 185 21.12 -16.57 21.98
C LEU A 185 19.77 -16.34 21.28
N ALA A 186 18.73 -17.05 21.71
CA ALA A 186 17.38 -16.87 21.17
C ALA A 186 16.86 -15.45 21.34
N ALA A 187 17.13 -14.81 22.48
CA ALA A 187 16.74 -13.42 22.74
C ALA A 187 17.48 -12.38 21.87
N LEU A 188 18.65 -12.74 21.33
CA LEU A 188 19.48 -11.86 20.51
C LEU A 188 19.32 -12.10 19.01
N LEU A 189 18.80 -13.26 18.60
CA LEU A 189 18.59 -13.58 17.19
C LEU A 189 17.45 -12.75 16.62
N ARG A 190 17.73 -12.10 15.50
CA ARG A 190 16.74 -11.35 14.72
C ARG A 190 16.84 -11.74 13.25
N PRO A 191 15.75 -11.75 12.48
CA PRO A 191 15.83 -11.88 11.04
C PRO A 191 16.83 -10.87 10.47
N ILE A 192 17.60 -11.29 9.46
CA ILE A 192 18.49 -10.38 8.74
C ILE A 192 17.62 -9.36 8.03
N ASP A 193 17.94 -8.08 8.19
CA ASP A 193 17.12 -7.06 7.56
C ASP A 193 17.21 -7.17 6.03
N THR A 194 16.07 -7.00 5.37
CA THR A 194 16.01 -6.85 3.92
C THR A 194 16.37 -5.40 3.57
N PRO A 195 17.48 -5.15 2.85
CA PRO A 195 17.79 -3.81 2.32
C PRO A 195 16.69 -3.38 1.37
N LEU A 196 16.00 -2.29 1.68
CA LEU A 196 15.13 -1.61 0.73
C LEU A 196 15.92 -0.55 -0.02
N VAL A 197 16.04 -0.72 -1.33
CA VAL A 197 16.57 0.26 -2.26
C VAL A 197 15.44 1.19 -2.71
N PHE A 198 15.68 2.49 -2.65
CA PHE A 198 14.75 3.52 -3.09
C PHE A 198 15.36 4.40 -4.18
N GLY A 199 14.51 4.91 -5.08
CA GLY A 199 14.87 5.90 -6.08
C GLY A 199 13.70 6.83 -6.42
N GLY A 200 13.98 8.11 -6.63
CA GLY A 200 12.97 9.12 -7.00
C GLY A 200 12.15 9.68 -5.84
N PHE A 201 12.46 9.34 -4.58
CA PHE A 201 11.73 9.80 -3.41
C PHE A 201 12.41 10.98 -2.68
N THR A 202 11.61 11.86 -2.04
CA THR A 202 12.10 12.88 -1.10
C THR A 202 12.39 12.31 0.28
N ASP A 203 13.25 12.98 1.05
CA ASP A 203 13.66 12.55 2.39
C ASP A 203 12.47 12.34 3.35
N ASP A 204 11.51 13.27 3.38
CA ASP A 204 10.32 13.14 4.23
C ASP A 204 9.47 11.89 3.91
N SER A 205 9.34 11.59 2.61
CA SER A 205 8.56 10.43 2.15
C SER A 205 9.29 9.13 2.47
N LEU A 206 10.63 9.13 2.33
CA LEU A 206 11.49 8.02 2.69
C LEU A 206 11.45 7.75 4.20
N GLN A 207 11.47 8.78 5.03
CA GLN A 207 11.36 8.64 6.47
C GLN A 207 10.03 8.02 6.86
N PHE A 208 8.91 8.51 6.32
CA PHE A 208 7.58 7.94 6.58
C PHE A 208 7.48 6.47 6.15
N LEU A 209 8.02 6.13 4.98
CA LEU A 209 8.03 4.76 4.46
C LEU A 209 8.89 3.86 5.35
N SER A 210 10.06 4.32 5.76
CA SER A 210 10.98 3.61 6.65
C SER A 210 10.35 3.33 8.01
N ASP A 211 9.71 4.35 8.61
CA ASP A 211 9.01 4.21 9.88
C ASP A 211 7.87 3.18 9.79
N SER A 212 7.17 3.14 8.65
CA SER A 212 6.09 2.18 8.38
C SER A 212 6.60 0.73 8.29
N PHE A 213 7.85 0.51 7.85
CA PHE A 213 8.47 -0.81 7.75
C PHE A 213 9.31 -1.22 8.95
N SER A 214 9.61 -0.29 9.86
CA SER A 214 10.52 -0.49 11.01
C SER A 214 10.15 -1.67 11.93
N SER A 215 8.89 -2.10 11.94
CA SER A 215 8.41 -3.23 12.74
C SER A 215 8.75 -4.63 12.17
N ASN A 216 9.25 -4.72 10.94
CA ASN A 216 9.31 -5.99 10.18
C ASN A 216 10.71 -6.38 9.67
N SER A 217 11.81 -6.02 10.36
CA SER A 217 13.18 -6.34 9.92
C SER A 217 13.48 -5.89 8.49
N ILE A 218 13.15 -4.63 8.23
CA ILE A 218 13.46 -3.94 7.00
C ILE A 218 14.34 -2.74 7.35
N SER A 219 15.45 -2.61 6.66
CA SER A 219 16.36 -1.46 6.80
C SER A 219 16.33 -0.65 5.51
N PRO A 220 16.07 0.67 5.58
CA PRO A 220 16.15 1.52 4.41
C PRO A 220 17.62 1.71 4.00
N VAL A 221 17.89 1.61 2.70
CA VAL A 221 19.22 1.78 2.15
C VAL A 221 19.12 2.64 0.89
N PHE A 222 19.88 3.73 0.85
CA PHE A 222 19.99 4.50 -0.38
C PHE A 222 20.68 3.62 -1.43
N GLY A 223 19.97 3.29 -2.50
CA GLY A 223 20.55 2.57 -3.62
C GLY A 223 20.65 3.47 -4.84
N VAL A 224 21.54 3.09 -5.74
CA VAL A 224 21.70 3.72 -7.04
C VAL A 224 20.69 3.08 -7.98
N GLY A 225 20.01 3.91 -8.78
CA GLY A 225 18.78 3.58 -9.52
C GLY A 225 18.81 2.34 -10.41
N THR A 226 17.63 1.99 -10.92
CA THR A 226 17.44 0.91 -11.91
C THR A 226 18.22 1.18 -13.18
N VAL A 227 18.82 0.14 -13.78
CA VAL A 227 19.36 0.25 -15.15
C VAL A 227 18.17 0.46 -16.08
N GLN A 228 18.04 1.67 -16.62
CA GLN A 228 16.96 2.07 -17.53
C GLN A 228 17.22 1.65 -18.99
N ASP A 229 18.40 1.08 -19.26
CA ASP A 229 18.72 0.53 -20.58
C ASP A 229 18.20 -0.91 -20.69
N GLU A 230 17.02 -1.04 -21.31
CA GLU A 230 16.53 -2.29 -21.92
C GLU A 230 17.42 -2.78 -23.09
N GLN A 231 18.57 -2.14 -23.35
CA GLN A 231 19.49 -2.55 -24.40
C GLN A 231 20.32 -3.77 -23.97
N GLU A 232 19.84 -4.93 -24.43
CA GLU A 232 20.66 -6.10 -24.78
C GLU A 232 21.64 -6.61 -23.71
N ARG A 233 21.15 -6.98 -22.53
CA ARG A 233 21.74 -8.11 -21.80
C ARG A 233 20.88 -9.36 -21.98
N ASN A 234 20.67 -9.72 -23.25
CA ASN A 234 20.24 -11.06 -23.64
C ASN A 234 21.38 -12.05 -23.40
N VAL A 235 21.61 -12.40 -22.14
CA VAL A 235 22.24 -13.67 -21.78
C VAL A 235 21.37 -14.25 -20.68
N SER A 236 20.53 -15.21 -21.05
CA SER A 236 19.68 -15.98 -20.13
C SER A 236 20.56 -16.83 -19.21
N ILE A 237 21.30 -16.19 -18.30
CA ILE A 237 21.99 -16.90 -17.22
C ILE A 237 20.85 -17.45 -16.35
N PRO A 238 20.70 -18.78 -16.24
CA PRO A 238 19.66 -19.32 -15.37
C PRO A 238 19.92 -18.84 -13.94
N LEU A 239 18.88 -18.40 -13.24
CA LEU A 239 18.97 -18.10 -11.83
C LEU A 239 19.39 -19.38 -11.07
N ARG A 240 20.35 -19.26 -10.18
CA ARG A 240 20.90 -20.38 -9.39
C ARG A 240 20.81 -20.08 -7.91
N ALA A 241 20.86 -21.14 -7.11
CA ALA A 241 21.07 -21.02 -5.67
C ALA A 241 22.34 -20.19 -5.37
N GLY A 242 22.19 -19.22 -4.48
CA GLY A 242 23.22 -18.23 -4.12
C GLY A 242 23.19 -16.92 -4.93
N ASP A 243 22.43 -16.86 -6.04
CA ASP A 243 22.34 -15.63 -6.85
C ASP A 243 21.48 -14.55 -6.13
N PRO A 244 21.82 -13.25 -6.27
CA PRO A 244 21.01 -12.17 -5.74
C PRO A 244 19.65 -12.06 -6.45
N ILE A 245 18.63 -11.72 -5.69
CA ILE A 245 17.25 -11.59 -6.16
C ILE A 245 16.55 -10.44 -5.47
N ALA A 246 15.59 -9.80 -6.13
CA ALA A 246 14.86 -8.67 -5.58
C ALA A 246 13.34 -8.78 -5.73
N ILE A 247 12.64 -8.23 -4.75
CA ILE A 247 11.20 -7.99 -4.71
C ILE A 247 10.99 -6.53 -5.06
N SER A 248 10.28 -6.21 -6.16
CA SER A 248 9.92 -4.82 -6.47
C SER A 248 8.50 -4.51 -5.98
N LEU A 249 8.39 -3.41 -5.24
CA LEU A 249 7.12 -2.83 -4.78
C LEU A 249 6.68 -1.67 -5.67
N ILE A 250 7.64 -0.89 -6.18
CA ILE A 250 7.42 0.15 -7.19
C ILE A 250 8.55 0.04 -8.23
N SER A 251 8.21 0.13 -9.52
CA SER A 251 9.19 0.16 -10.62
C SER A 251 8.81 1.18 -11.71
N GLY A 252 9.72 2.08 -12.07
CA GLY A 252 9.53 3.13 -13.06
C GLY A 252 10.26 4.41 -12.64
N ASP A 253 9.63 5.57 -12.83
CA ASP A 253 10.19 6.87 -12.41
C ASP A 253 10.36 6.99 -10.88
N LEU A 254 9.56 6.22 -10.13
CA LEU A 254 9.79 5.93 -8.73
C LEU A 254 10.20 4.46 -8.59
N PHE A 255 11.04 4.16 -7.60
CA PHE A 255 11.53 2.81 -7.39
C PHE A 255 11.61 2.44 -5.91
N VAL A 256 11.08 1.27 -5.57
CA VAL A 256 11.19 0.66 -4.23
C VAL A 256 11.36 -0.84 -4.40
N ALA A 257 12.47 -1.41 -3.91
CA ALA A 257 12.69 -2.85 -3.95
C ALA A 257 13.49 -3.40 -2.77
N GLY A 258 13.12 -4.59 -2.30
CA GLY A 258 13.86 -5.35 -1.30
C GLY A 258 14.79 -6.36 -1.94
N THR A 259 16.04 -6.46 -1.46
CA THR A 259 17.04 -7.37 -2.03
C THR A 259 17.40 -8.50 -1.07
N GLY A 260 17.72 -9.66 -1.61
CA GLY A 260 18.19 -10.81 -0.85
C GLY A 260 18.84 -11.84 -1.76
N THR A 261 18.86 -13.10 -1.32
CA THR A 261 19.54 -14.20 -2.01
C THR A 261 18.57 -15.34 -2.34
N THR A 262 18.78 -15.96 -3.50
CA THR A 262 18.07 -17.16 -3.94
C THR A 262 18.56 -18.39 -3.18
N THR A 263 17.67 -19.10 -2.49
CA THR A 263 18.00 -20.33 -1.75
C THR A 263 17.97 -21.56 -2.64
N LEU A 264 16.87 -21.75 -3.37
CA LEU A 264 16.62 -22.95 -4.16
C LEU A 264 15.86 -22.56 -5.42
N VAL A 265 16.27 -23.16 -6.54
CA VAL A 265 15.56 -23.11 -7.82
C VAL A 265 15.25 -24.55 -8.21
N GLU A 266 13.97 -24.90 -8.28
CA GLU A 266 13.48 -26.24 -8.64
C GLU A 266 12.50 -26.13 -9.82
N GLY A 267 13.00 -26.44 -11.03
CA GLY A 267 12.29 -26.11 -12.26
C GLY A 267 12.08 -24.60 -12.35
N ASN A 268 10.82 -24.15 -12.37
CA ASN A 268 10.49 -22.72 -12.35
C ASN A 268 10.19 -22.18 -10.94
N ARG A 269 10.19 -23.02 -9.90
CA ARG A 269 9.91 -22.58 -8.53
C ARG A 269 11.17 -22.01 -7.89
N VAL A 270 11.03 -20.88 -7.21
CA VAL A 270 12.12 -20.18 -6.54
C VAL A 270 11.76 -20.00 -5.07
N TYR A 271 12.74 -20.23 -4.20
CA TYR A 271 12.67 -19.96 -2.76
C TYR A 271 13.79 -18.99 -2.40
N ALA A 272 13.49 -17.99 -1.58
CA ALA A 272 14.43 -16.92 -1.21
C ALA A 272 14.27 -16.48 0.25
N PHE A 273 15.28 -15.73 0.73
CA PHE A 273 15.38 -15.03 2.02
C PHE A 273 15.48 -15.92 3.26
N GLY A 274 14.79 -17.07 3.31
CA GLY A 274 14.75 -17.93 4.50
C GLY A 274 14.03 -17.29 5.70
N HIS A 275 13.34 -16.17 5.49
CA HIS A 275 12.46 -15.49 6.44
C HIS A 275 11.38 -14.70 5.66
N ARG A 276 10.39 -14.16 6.38
CA ARG A 276 9.35 -13.28 5.82
C ARG A 276 9.91 -11.96 5.31
N PHE A 277 9.30 -11.38 4.28
CA PHE A 277 9.49 -9.96 3.96
C PHE A 277 8.57 -9.10 4.82
N GLN A 278 7.25 -9.31 4.71
CA GLN A 278 6.22 -8.63 5.50
C GLN A 278 5.18 -9.61 6.07
N ASN A 279 5.33 -10.91 5.81
CA ASN A 279 4.40 -11.97 6.22
C ASN A 279 2.98 -11.80 5.67
N LEU A 280 2.86 -11.35 4.42
CA LEU A 280 1.57 -11.00 3.81
C LEU A 280 0.75 -12.20 3.32
N GLY A 281 1.30 -13.41 3.43
CA GLY A 281 0.70 -14.63 2.90
C GLY A 281 0.79 -14.67 1.38
N PRO A 282 -0.31 -14.87 0.65
CA PRO A 282 -0.34 -14.76 -0.80
C PRO A 282 0.00 -13.34 -1.27
N THR A 283 0.90 -13.23 -2.25
CA THR A 283 1.36 -11.96 -2.83
C THR A 283 1.43 -12.08 -4.35
N ASP A 284 1.70 -10.97 -5.04
CA ASP A 284 2.04 -10.95 -6.48
C ASP A 284 3.16 -9.96 -6.73
N PHE A 285 4.23 -10.02 -5.93
CA PHE A 285 5.33 -9.08 -6.08
C PHE A 285 6.22 -9.45 -7.26
N ARG A 286 6.61 -8.45 -8.05
CA ARG A 286 7.48 -8.66 -9.20
C ARG A 286 8.85 -9.14 -8.71
N MET A 287 9.31 -10.25 -9.28
CA MET A 287 10.61 -10.84 -9.01
C MET A 287 11.61 -10.34 -10.03
N HIS A 288 12.72 -9.78 -9.55
CA HIS A 288 13.77 -9.24 -10.39
C HIS A 288 15.10 -9.95 -10.13
N ARG A 289 15.95 -9.96 -11.16
CA ARG A 289 17.38 -10.17 -10.96
C ARG A 289 17.97 -8.99 -10.17
N ALA A 290 18.99 -9.27 -9.38
CA ALA A 290 19.75 -8.23 -8.71
C ALA A 290 21.26 -8.46 -8.94
N GLU A 291 22.02 -7.38 -8.92
CA GLU A 291 23.48 -7.39 -9.01
C GLU A 291 24.04 -6.64 -7.81
N VAL A 292 24.89 -7.30 -7.02
CA VAL A 292 25.50 -6.68 -5.84
C VAL A 292 26.62 -5.77 -6.33
N GLN A 293 26.52 -4.47 -6.10
CA GLN A 293 27.57 -3.53 -6.49
C GLN A 293 28.72 -3.55 -5.49
N ILE A 294 28.38 -3.51 -4.20
CA ILE A 294 29.37 -3.49 -3.12
C ILE A 294 28.74 -3.91 -1.79
N VAL A 295 29.56 -4.45 -0.89
CA VAL A 295 29.22 -4.58 0.53
C VAL A 295 29.77 -3.35 1.26
N LEU A 296 28.92 -2.65 2.00
CA LEU A 296 29.33 -1.58 2.90
C LEU A 296 29.52 -2.14 4.32
N PRO A 297 30.77 -2.22 4.83
CA PRO A 297 31.02 -2.63 6.20
C PRO A 297 30.52 -1.57 7.18
N SER A 298 29.95 -2.00 8.30
CA SER A 298 29.47 -1.10 9.35
C SER A 298 29.55 -1.78 10.71
N LEU A 299 29.88 -0.98 11.75
CA LEU A 299 29.86 -1.45 13.14
C LEU A 299 28.44 -1.71 13.64
N LEU A 300 27.44 -1.03 13.07
CA LEU A 300 26.04 -1.20 13.43
C LEU A 300 25.43 -2.39 12.69
N SER A 301 25.49 -2.34 11.36
CA SER A 301 24.94 -3.37 10.46
C SER A 301 25.51 -3.20 9.05
N SER A 302 26.28 -4.19 8.59
CA SER A 302 26.84 -4.19 7.23
C SER A 302 25.75 -4.52 6.20
N THR A 303 25.81 -3.92 5.01
CA THR A 303 24.72 -3.98 4.03
C THR A 303 25.23 -4.16 2.61
N ARG A 304 24.50 -4.92 1.78
CA ARG A 304 24.73 -4.97 0.33
C ARG A 304 24.02 -3.81 -0.37
N ILE A 305 24.77 -3.07 -1.19
CA ILE A 305 24.18 -2.18 -2.19
C ILE A 305 24.01 -3.01 -3.45
N ALA A 306 22.77 -3.17 -3.90
CA ALA A 306 22.46 -3.92 -5.11
C ALA A 306 21.65 -3.06 -6.08
N VAL A 307 21.89 -3.28 -7.36
CA VAL A 307 21.08 -2.73 -8.46
C VAL A 307 20.07 -3.79 -8.85
N VAL A 308 18.83 -3.36 -9.09
CA VAL A 308 17.75 -4.23 -9.52
C VAL A 308 17.67 -4.21 -11.04
N GLY A 309 17.74 -5.39 -11.63
CA GLY A 309 17.71 -5.62 -13.08
C GLY A 309 16.31 -5.94 -13.59
N GLU A 310 16.25 -6.75 -14.64
CA GLU A 310 15.04 -7.12 -15.35
C GLU A 310 14.09 -8.01 -14.53
N PRO A 311 12.77 -7.94 -14.78
CA PRO A 311 11.81 -8.86 -14.18
C PRO A 311 11.98 -10.27 -14.74
N ILE A 312 12.00 -11.26 -13.86
CA ILE A 312 12.19 -12.68 -14.19
C ILE A 312 11.07 -13.58 -13.68
N GLY A 313 10.09 -13.05 -12.95
CA GLY A 313 8.97 -13.83 -12.44
C GLY A 313 8.10 -13.06 -11.45
N VAL A 314 7.41 -13.81 -10.59
CA VAL A 314 6.55 -13.27 -9.52
C VAL A 314 6.75 -14.06 -8.24
N PHE A 315 6.86 -13.37 -7.11
CA PHE A 315 6.72 -13.94 -5.78
C PHE A 315 5.25 -14.02 -5.41
N GLN A 316 4.81 -15.23 -5.08
CA GLN A 316 3.40 -15.56 -4.85
C GLN A 316 3.11 -15.85 -3.38
N GLN A 317 4.16 -15.99 -2.56
CA GLN A 317 4.09 -16.35 -1.16
C GLN A 317 5.13 -15.56 -0.37
N ASP A 318 4.68 -14.87 0.67
CA ASP A 318 5.49 -14.23 1.71
C ASP A 318 5.07 -14.81 3.06
N GLN A 319 5.84 -15.80 3.53
CA GLN A 319 5.52 -16.64 4.69
C GLN A 319 6.58 -16.47 5.79
N PRO A 320 6.31 -16.90 7.04
CA PRO A 320 7.21 -16.67 8.17
C PRO A 320 8.67 -17.09 7.96
N THR A 321 8.90 -18.17 7.20
CA THR A 321 10.21 -18.81 7.01
C THR A 321 10.73 -18.75 5.57
N ALA A 322 9.97 -18.20 4.61
CA ALA A 322 10.40 -18.15 3.21
C ALA A 322 9.53 -17.21 2.38
N ILE A 323 10.12 -16.75 1.29
CA ILE A 323 9.41 -16.15 0.16
C ILE A 323 9.56 -17.09 -1.02
N ALA A 324 8.47 -17.36 -1.72
CA ALA A 324 8.49 -18.25 -2.88
C ALA A 324 7.71 -17.69 -4.06
N GLY A 325 8.13 -18.11 -5.25
CA GLY A 325 7.59 -17.60 -6.50
C GLY A 325 7.87 -18.49 -7.68
N THR A 326 7.43 -18.04 -8.85
CA THR A 326 7.55 -18.76 -10.11
C THR A 326 8.23 -17.89 -11.17
N LEU A 327 9.28 -18.43 -11.80
CA LEU A 327 9.99 -17.81 -12.92
C LEU A 327 9.12 -17.78 -14.19
N GLY A 328 9.28 -16.72 -14.98
CA GLY A 328 8.60 -16.52 -16.26
C GLY A 328 7.12 -16.15 -16.16
N MET A 329 6.55 -16.09 -14.94
CA MET A 329 5.20 -15.60 -14.71
C MET A 329 5.19 -14.09 -14.48
N ALA A 330 4.26 -13.38 -15.13
CA ALA A 330 4.10 -11.94 -14.94
C ALA A 330 3.36 -11.63 -13.64
N ALA A 331 3.87 -10.67 -12.87
CA ALA A 331 3.23 -10.16 -11.67
C ALA A 331 2.04 -9.26 -12.00
N ARG A 332 1.01 -9.27 -11.15
CA ARG A 332 -0.09 -8.29 -11.19
C ARG A 332 0.42 -6.97 -10.62
N VAL A 333 0.39 -5.92 -11.42
CA VAL A 333 0.79 -4.57 -11.03
C VAL A 333 -0.32 -3.56 -11.32
N ILE A 334 -0.29 -2.44 -10.61
CA ILE A 334 -1.14 -1.27 -10.84
C ILE A 334 -0.28 -0.23 -11.55
N PRO A 335 -0.51 0.03 -12.86
CA PRO A 335 0.11 1.15 -13.54
C PRO A 335 -0.39 2.46 -12.95
N VAL A 336 0.55 3.34 -12.62
CA VAL A 336 0.28 4.66 -12.05
C VAL A 336 0.84 5.74 -12.95
N THR A 337 0.02 6.75 -13.25
CA THR A 337 0.45 7.95 -13.95
C THR A 337 0.13 9.18 -13.12
N VAL A 338 1.13 9.99 -12.80
CA VAL A 338 0.96 11.26 -12.10
C VAL A 338 1.46 12.38 -13.00
N SER A 339 0.57 13.28 -13.38
CA SER A 339 0.92 14.46 -14.17
C SER A 339 0.91 15.69 -13.28
N LEU A 340 2.08 16.30 -13.06
CA LEU A 340 2.27 17.46 -12.20
C LEU A 340 2.59 18.72 -13.02
N THR A 341 1.76 19.73 -12.88
CA THR A 341 2.02 21.10 -13.34
C THR A 341 2.58 21.88 -12.17
N ALA A 342 3.89 22.15 -12.18
CA ALA A 342 4.59 22.86 -11.10
C ALA A 342 4.70 24.37 -11.41
N PRO A 343 4.64 25.25 -10.39
CA PRO A 343 4.81 26.68 -10.58
C PRO A 343 6.22 26.99 -11.10
N HIS A 344 6.32 27.98 -12.01
CA HIS A 344 7.59 28.48 -12.57
C HIS A 344 8.48 27.44 -13.27
N SER A 345 7.93 26.29 -13.64
CA SER A 345 8.65 25.26 -14.41
C SER A 345 8.72 25.63 -15.89
N SER A 346 9.90 25.52 -16.51
CA SER A 346 10.06 25.59 -17.97
C SER A 346 9.43 24.40 -18.70
N VAL A 347 9.21 23.30 -17.97
CA VAL A 347 8.43 22.14 -18.41
C VAL A 347 6.99 22.37 -18.01
N GLU A 348 6.09 22.52 -18.98
CA GLU A 348 4.66 22.79 -18.75
C GLU A 348 3.99 21.72 -17.89
N GLN A 349 4.38 20.45 -18.05
CA GLN A 349 3.81 19.33 -17.31
C GLN A 349 4.85 18.20 -17.16
N ARG A 350 5.12 17.79 -15.91
CA ARG A 350 5.96 16.62 -15.63
C ARG A 350 5.06 15.41 -15.50
N MET A 351 5.32 14.36 -16.28
CA MET A 351 4.59 13.11 -16.20
C MET A 351 5.49 12.05 -15.58
N MET A 352 5.01 11.42 -14.51
CA MET A 352 5.65 10.31 -13.83
C MET A 352 4.85 9.04 -14.08
N LYS A 353 5.54 7.95 -14.46
CA LYS A 353 4.97 6.64 -14.73
C LYS A 353 5.72 5.57 -13.95
N PHE A 354 4.97 4.76 -13.22
CA PHE A 354 5.53 3.63 -12.50
C PHE A 354 4.46 2.56 -12.27
N ASP A 355 4.90 1.33 -12.17
CA ASP A 355 4.10 0.19 -11.74
C ASP A 355 4.18 0.06 -10.21
N MET A 356 3.05 -0.18 -9.57
CA MET A 356 2.93 -0.39 -8.13
C MET A 356 2.45 -1.81 -7.83
N ALA A 357 2.98 -2.43 -6.76
CA ALA A 357 2.51 -3.71 -6.28
C ALA A 357 1.03 -3.63 -5.85
N HIS A 358 0.26 -4.65 -6.23
CA HIS A 358 -1.13 -4.82 -5.81
C HIS A 358 -1.20 -5.64 -4.50
N ASP A 359 -1.51 -4.98 -3.39
CA ASP A 359 -1.63 -5.59 -2.07
C ASP A 359 -2.53 -4.77 -1.15
N GLN A 360 -3.29 -5.44 -0.27
CA GLN A 360 -4.28 -4.78 0.59
C GLN A 360 -3.67 -3.80 1.60
N LEU A 361 -2.46 -4.10 2.06
CA LEU A 361 -1.74 -3.30 3.05
C LEU A 361 -0.77 -2.34 2.37
N LEU A 362 -0.01 -2.82 1.37
CA LEU A 362 1.05 -2.02 0.75
C LEU A 362 0.53 -1.02 -0.29
N THR A 363 -0.49 -1.34 -1.10
CA THR A 363 -0.93 -0.42 -2.17
C THR A 363 -1.32 0.97 -1.63
N PRO A 364 -2.15 1.11 -0.56
CA PRO A 364 -2.47 2.44 -0.05
C PRO A 364 -1.26 3.21 0.50
N LEU A 365 -0.33 2.51 1.16
CA LEU A 365 0.93 3.09 1.65
C LEU A 365 1.79 3.59 0.49
N LEU A 366 2.00 2.74 -0.52
CA LEU A 366 2.80 3.05 -1.70
C LEU A 366 2.18 4.22 -2.49
N ALA A 367 0.85 4.28 -2.61
CA ALA A 367 0.15 5.42 -3.22
C ALA A 367 0.37 6.71 -2.42
N TYR A 368 0.23 6.65 -1.09
CA TYR A 368 0.47 7.79 -0.20
C TYR A 368 1.88 8.36 -0.38
N VAL A 369 2.92 7.53 -0.25
CA VAL A 369 4.32 7.99 -0.32
C VAL A 369 4.71 8.45 -1.72
N SER A 370 4.17 7.83 -2.78
CA SER A 370 4.44 8.23 -4.16
C SER A 370 3.85 9.60 -4.48
N VAL A 371 2.60 9.84 -4.08
CA VAL A 371 1.94 11.14 -4.26
C VAL A 371 2.62 12.20 -3.40
N LEU A 372 2.86 11.92 -2.11
CA LEU A 372 3.54 12.85 -1.21
C LEU A 372 4.90 13.28 -1.77
N SER A 373 5.72 12.31 -2.18
CA SER A 373 7.04 12.58 -2.76
C SER A 373 6.96 13.39 -4.05
N THR A 374 5.97 13.11 -4.90
CA THR A 374 5.78 13.87 -6.14
C THR A 374 5.45 15.34 -5.84
N LEU A 375 4.62 15.58 -4.83
CA LEU A 375 4.22 16.92 -4.41
C LEU A 375 5.37 17.70 -3.76
N THR A 376 6.18 17.05 -2.94
CA THR A 376 7.28 17.69 -2.21
C THR A 376 8.55 17.83 -3.05
N ALA A 377 8.81 16.95 -4.02
CA ALA A 377 10.01 17.01 -4.86
C ALA A 377 10.06 18.25 -5.78
N TYR A 378 8.89 18.75 -6.18
CA TYR A 378 8.75 19.91 -7.07
C TYR A 378 7.95 21.05 -6.45
N GLY A 379 7.45 20.84 -5.23
CA GLY A 379 6.83 21.87 -4.41
C GLY A 379 7.90 22.75 -3.78
N ARG A 380 7.51 23.96 -3.41
CA ARG A 380 8.38 24.88 -2.67
C ARG A 380 8.61 24.34 -1.26
N GLU A 381 9.88 24.22 -0.84
CA GLU A 381 10.25 23.74 0.51
C GLU A 381 9.76 24.68 1.63
N ILE A 382 9.59 25.98 1.34
CA ILE A 382 9.25 27.01 2.33
C ILE A 382 8.13 27.91 1.81
N GLY A 383 6.94 27.81 2.39
CA GLY A 383 5.80 28.69 2.09
C GLY A 383 4.50 27.91 1.91
N THR A 384 3.38 28.62 1.78
CA THR A 384 2.08 27.98 1.54
C THR A 384 1.97 27.56 0.08
N ALA A 385 1.65 26.29 -0.16
CA ALA A 385 1.33 25.76 -1.49
C ALA A 385 -0.12 25.29 -1.55
N THR A 386 -0.72 25.44 -2.72
CA THR A 386 -2.02 24.83 -3.04
C THR A 386 -1.86 23.81 -4.16
N TYR A 387 -2.45 22.62 -3.96
CA TYR A 387 -2.54 21.55 -4.95
C TYR A 387 -4.00 21.33 -5.34
N ALA A 388 -4.34 21.59 -6.59
CA ALA A 388 -5.59 21.12 -7.18
C ALA A 388 -5.35 19.71 -7.73
N LEU A 389 -6.06 18.73 -7.17
CA LEU A 389 -5.95 17.31 -7.51
C LEU A 389 -7.22 16.88 -8.24
N SER A 390 -7.05 16.29 -9.41
CA SER A 390 -8.10 15.55 -10.12
C SER A 390 -7.58 14.20 -10.57
N GLY A 391 -8.43 13.19 -10.72
CA GLY A 391 -7.99 11.89 -11.20
C GLY A 391 -8.99 10.77 -10.96
N ARG A 392 -8.55 9.55 -11.22
CA ARG A 392 -9.35 8.34 -11.02
C ARG A 392 -8.52 7.12 -10.67
N ALA A 393 -9.12 6.19 -9.94
CA ALA A 393 -8.67 4.81 -9.82
C ALA A 393 -9.67 3.91 -10.56
N LYS A 394 -9.19 3.17 -11.55
CA LYS A 394 -10.03 2.23 -12.33
C LYS A 394 -10.15 0.92 -11.56
N ILE A 395 -11.38 0.47 -11.32
CA ILE A 395 -11.67 -0.75 -10.56
C ILE A 395 -12.27 -1.79 -11.51
N THR A 396 -11.77 -3.02 -11.49
CA THR A 396 -12.28 -4.11 -12.33
C THR A 396 -13.76 -4.35 -12.02
N ASP A 397 -14.59 -4.46 -13.08
CA ASP A 397 -16.03 -4.73 -13.01
C ASP A 397 -16.87 -3.77 -12.15
N GLN A 398 -16.33 -2.59 -11.82
CA GLN A 398 -16.98 -1.56 -11.01
C GLN A 398 -16.82 -0.18 -11.66
N ASN A 399 -17.51 0.83 -11.12
CA ASN A 399 -17.26 2.21 -11.50
C ASN A 399 -15.90 2.69 -10.99
N ASP A 400 -15.31 3.64 -11.69
CA ASP A 400 -14.08 4.29 -11.24
C ASP A 400 -14.30 5.06 -9.93
N VAL A 401 -13.27 5.11 -9.09
CA VAL A 401 -13.23 6.01 -7.93
C VAL A 401 -12.59 7.32 -8.37
N LEU A 402 -13.28 8.43 -8.13
CA LEU A 402 -12.89 9.76 -8.60
C LEU A 402 -12.23 10.57 -7.49
N PHE A 403 -11.22 11.36 -7.87
CA PHE A 403 -10.56 12.34 -7.00
C PHE A 403 -10.74 13.72 -7.62
N ASP A 404 -11.25 14.69 -6.86
CA ASP A 404 -11.41 16.08 -7.31
C ASP A 404 -11.56 17.02 -6.11
N ASN A 405 -10.45 17.64 -5.70
CA ASN A 405 -10.38 18.56 -4.55
C ASN A 405 -9.17 19.50 -4.62
N ILE A 406 -9.23 20.59 -3.86
CA ILE A 406 -8.15 21.58 -3.71
C ILE A 406 -7.58 21.51 -2.28
N TYR A 407 -6.27 21.33 -2.14
CA TYR A 407 -5.59 21.25 -0.84
C TYR A 407 -4.68 22.46 -0.68
N THR A 408 -4.87 23.24 0.38
CA THR A 408 -4.14 24.49 0.65
C THR A 408 -3.67 24.52 2.11
N GLY A 409 -2.60 25.26 2.38
CA GLY A 409 -2.03 25.40 3.72
C GLY A 409 -0.72 24.63 3.93
N PRO A 410 -0.16 24.65 5.16
CA PRO A 410 1.16 24.06 5.45
C PRO A 410 1.25 22.54 5.24
N SER A 411 0.12 21.82 5.37
CA SER A 411 0.03 20.36 5.21
C SER A 411 -0.72 19.94 3.94
N SER A 412 -0.77 20.81 2.93
CA SER A 412 -1.52 20.57 1.70
C SER A 412 -1.05 19.32 0.95
N ALA A 413 0.25 19.07 0.88
CA ALA A 413 0.82 17.87 0.24
C ALA A 413 0.38 16.57 0.96
N ILE A 414 0.46 16.56 2.29
CA ILE A 414 0.00 15.44 3.13
C ILE A 414 -1.50 15.20 2.94
N SER A 415 -2.29 16.27 2.89
CA SER A 415 -3.75 16.18 2.75
C SER A 415 -4.14 15.65 1.37
N ALA A 416 -3.46 16.09 0.31
CA ALA A 416 -3.64 15.58 -1.05
C ALA A 416 -3.26 14.10 -1.15
N ALA A 417 -2.11 13.69 -0.61
CA ALA A 417 -1.69 12.28 -0.58
C ALA A 417 -2.69 11.40 0.20
N THR A 418 -3.17 11.88 1.35
CA THR A 418 -4.20 11.20 2.16
C THR A 418 -5.49 11.01 1.38
N SER A 419 -5.91 12.01 0.60
CA SER A 419 -7.15 11.94 -0.16
C SER A 419 -7.16 10.88 -1.26
N VAL A 420 -5.97 10.53 -1.78
CA VAL A 420 -5.80 9.43 -2.72
C VAL A 420 -5.76 8.10 -1.97
N ALA A 421 -4.93 8.00 -0.92
CA ALA A 421 -4.72 6.75 -0.20
C ALA A 421 -5.94 6.29 0.61
N GLY A 422 -6.71 7.22 1.18
CA GLY A 422 -7.87 6.94 2.02
C GLY A 422 -8.94 6.08 1.34
N PRO A 423 -9.46 6.48 0.16
CA PRO A 423 -10.37 5.64 -0.63
C PRO A 423 -9.78 4.26 -0.95
N LEU A 424 -8.49 4.18 -1.28
CA LEU A 424 -7.83 2.89 -1.56
C LEU A 424 -7.79 1.97 -0.33
N VAL A 425 -7.57 2.51 0.88
CA VAL A 425 -7.68 1.74 2.12
C VAL A 425 -9.08 1.14 2.28
N MET A 426 -10.13 1.96 2.09
CA MET A 426 -11.52 1.51 2.23
C MET A 426 -11.88 0.44 1.20
N LEU A 427 -11.43 0.59 -0.05
CA LEU A 427 -11.67 -0.38 -1.13
C LEU A 427 -10.93 -1.69 -0.87
N LEU A 428 -9.63 -1.63 -0.62
CA LEU A 428 -8.81 -2.84 -0.50
C LEU A 428 -9.03 -3.60 0.81
N ASN A 429 -9.52 -2.92 1.86
CA ASN A 429 -9.85 -3.53 3.15
C ASN A 429 -11.35 -3.65 3.37
N ASN A 430 -12.13 -3.86 2.31
CA ASN A 430 -13.57 -4.11 2.40
C ASN A 430 -13.84 -5.61 2.71
N ASP A 431 -15.09 -5.92 3.08
CA ASP A 431 -15.58 -7.26 3.41
C ASP A 431 -16.64 -7.80 2.42
N TYR A 432 -16.84 -7.13 1.29
CA TYR A 432 -17.84 -7.48 0.27
C TYR A 432 -17.23 -8.37 -0.83
N GLU A 433 -16.12 -7.93 -1.44
CA GLU A 433 -15.44 -8.62 -2.54
C GLU A 433 -13.97 -8.18 -2.67
N GLU A 434 -13.13 -8.94 -3.37
CA GLU A 434 -11.74 -8.54 -3.64
C GLU A 434 -11.72 -7.33 -4.59
N ALA A 435 -11.24 -6.18 -4.11
CA ALA A 435 -11.10 -4.99 -4.94
C ALA A 435 -9.84 -5.08 -5.80
N ARG A 436 -10.01 -5.08 -7.13
CA ARG A 436 -8.89 -5.03 -8.07
C ARG A 436 -8.78 -3.66 -8.71
N ILE A 437 -7.67 -2.99 -8.44
CA ILE A 437 -7.33 -1.70 -9.06
C ILE A 437 -6.56 -2.01 -10.34
N GLU A 438 -7.04 -1.52 -11.48
CA GLU A 438 -6.40 -1.71 -12.79
C GLU A 438 -5.46 -0.58 -13.15
N GLU A 439 -5.71 0.63 -12.65
CA GLU A 439 -4.98 1.84 -13.01
C GLU A 439 -5.21 2.93 -11.94
N LEU A 440 -4.20 3.76 -11.68
CA LEU A 440 -4.33 5.02 -10.94
C LEU A 440 -3.78 6.17 -11.79
N SER A 441 -4.64 7.10 -12.20
CA SER A 441 -4.23 8.27 -12.99
C SER A 441 -4.61 9.56 -12.28
N LEU A 442 -3.60 10.40 -12.02
CA LEU A 442 -3.73 11.65 -11.27
C LEU A 442 -3.19 12.83 -12.08
N ILE A 443 -3.91 13.95 -12.03
CA ILE A 443 -3.52 15.24 -12.58
C ILE A 443 -3.49 16.23 -11.42
N ILE A 444 -2.33 16.84 -11.22
CA ILE A 444 -2.05 17.72 -10.10
C ILE A 444 -1.55 19.06 -10.64
N THR A 445 -2.18 20.14 -10.20
CA THR A 445 -1.72 21.49 -10.47
C THR A 445 -1.30 22.14 -9.17
N ALA A 446 -0.02 22.51 -9.07
CA ALA A 446 0.55 23.20 -7.92
C ALA A 446 0.63 24.70 -8.19
N VAL A 447 0.25 25.51 -7.20
CA VAL A 447 0.39 26.97 -7.24
C VAL A 447 0.94 27.47 -5.91
N GLU A 448 1.80 28.49 -5.94
CA GLU A 448 2.41 29.12 -4.75
C GLU A 448 1.52 30.22 -4.15
N GLU A 449 0.22 29.94 -4.05
CA GLU A 449 -0.74 30.86 -3.47
C GLU A 449 -1.69 30.09 -2.56
N THR A 450 -2.09 30.69 -1.44
CA THR A 450 -3.16 30.16 -0.60
C THR A 450 -4.49 30.30 -1.34
N LYS A 451 -5.03 29.21 -1.89
CA LYS A 451 -6.35 29.21 -2.51
C LYS A 451 -7.42 28.71 -1.56
N ILE A 452 -7.76 29.57 -0.59
CA ILE A 452 -8.91 29.39 0.31
C ILE A 452 -9.85 30.59 0.24
N GLU A 453 -11.14 30.34 0.35
CA GLU A 453 -12.16 31.37 0.58
C GLU A 453 -13.12 30.96 1.70
N THR A 454 -13.50 31.92 2.53
CA THR A 454 -14.40 31.72 3.66
C THR A 454 -15.74 32.37 3.38
N ILE A 455 -16.84 31.66 3.64
CA ILE A 455 -18.20 32.21 3.57
C ILE A 455 -18.37 33.18 4.75
N GLU A 456 -18.44 34.48 4.45
CA GLU A 456 -18.53 35.53 5.48
C GLU A 456 -19.99 35.89 5.79
N ARG A 457 -20.81 36.03 4.75
CA ARG A 457 -22.19 36.50 4.90
C ARG A 457 -23.10 35.82 3.91
N VAL A 458 -24.28 35.46 4.40
CA VAL A 458 -25.37 34.89 3.61
C VAL A 458 -26.65 35.62 3.97
N TRP A 459 -27.39 36.11 2.98
CA TRP A 459 -28.67 36.79 3.20
C TRP A 459 -29.60 36.66 1.99
N LEU A 460 -30.88 36.91 2.24
CA LEU A 460 -31.92 37.03 1.23
C LEU A 460 -32.29 38.51 1.08
N ASP A 461 -32.66 38.92 -0.12
CA ASP A 461 -33.05 40.32 -0.38
C ASP A 461 -34.43 40.70 0.19
N GLN A 462 -35.17 39.72 0.71
CA GLN A 462 -36.50 39.91 1.27
C GLN A 462 -36.65 39.27 2.64
N VAL A 463 -37.37 39.97 3.53
CA VAL A 463 -37.65 39.52 4.90
C VAL A 463 -38.90 38.64 4.94
N ARG A 464 -39.92 38.95 4.13
CA ARG A 464 -41.15 38.15 4.03
C ARG A 464 -41.05 37.22 2.85
N LEU A 465 -41.26 35.94 3.12
CA LEU A 465 -41.15 34.86 2.14
C LEU A 465 -42.51 34.21 1.95
N TYR A 466 -42.90 33.97 0.70
CA TYR A 466 -44.16 33.32 0.35
C TYR A 466 -43.92 31.97 -0.35
N PRO A 467 -44.82 31.00 -0.21
CA PRO A 467 -44.75 29.75 -0.98
C PRO A 467 -44.78 29.99 -2.49
N GLY A 468 -43.98 29.23 -3.25
CA GLY A 468 -43.86 29.34 -4.71
C GLY A 468 -43.04 30.53 -5.21
N GLN A 469 -42.45 31.32 -4.30
CA GLN A 469 -41.66 32.48 -4.66
C GLN A 469 -40.22 32.10 -5.03
N VAL A 470 -39.67 32.71 -6.09
CA VAL A 470 -38.23 32.69 -6.37
C VAL A 470 -37.59 33.91 -5.71
N ILE A 471 -36.53 33.69 -4.93
CA ILE A 471 -35.78 34.74 -4.23
C ILE A 471 -34.29 34.59 -4.49
N ASP A 472 -33.58 35.72 -4.47
CA ASP A 472 -32.14 35.74 -4.65
C ASP A 472 -31.43 35.52 -3.30
N LEU A 473 -30.60 34.47 -3.26
CA LEU A 473 -29.67 34.18 -2.18
C LEU A 473 -28.33 34.80 -2.50
N ASN A 474 -27.91 35.73 -1.66
CA ASN A 474 -26.63 36.41 -1.76
C ASN A 474 -25.62 35.78 -0.79
N ILE A 475 -24.48 35.38 -1.33
CA ILE A 475 -23.38 34.73 -0.61
C ILE A 475 -22.12 35.56 -0.87
N THR A 476 -21.57 36.18 0.19
CA THR A 476 -20.26 36.81 0.14
C THR A 476 -19.22 35.85 0.68
N THR A 477 -18.20 35.59 -0.13
CA THR A 477 -16.98 34.92 0.31
C THR A 477 -15.82 35.91 0.36
N ARG A 478 -14.88 35.68 1.26
CA ARG A 478 -13.62 36.42 1.34
C ARG A 478 -12.46 35.45 1.14
N ASN A 479 -11.58 35.75 0.18
CA ASN A 479 -10.37 34.96 -0.03
C ASN A 479 -9.28 35.30 1.01
N TYR A 480 -8.20 34.52 1.03
CA TYR A 480 -7.06 34.76 1.93
C TYR A 480 -6.47 36.18 1.88
N ARG A 481 -6.50 36.83 0.71
CA ARG A 481 -5.96 38.20 0.51
C ARG A 481 -6.97 39.30 0.84
N GLY A 482 -8.16 38.95 1.32
CA GLY A 482 -9.20 39.88 1.72
C GLY A 482 -10.11 40.35 0.57
N SER A 483 -9.94 39.83 -0.64
CA SER A 483 -10.86 40.16 -1.75
C SER A 483 -12.20 39.48 -1.51
N GLU A 484 -13.28 40.25 -1.62
CA GLU A 484 -14.64 39.77 -1.47
C GLU A 484 -15.25 39.43 -2.83
N THR A 485 -15.96 38.31 -2.89
CA THR A 485 -16.73 37.89 -4.07
C THR A 485 -18.19 37.68 -3.67
N LEU A 486 -19.10 38.39 -4.33
CA LEU A 486 -20.54 38.22 -4.18
C LEU A 486 -21.05 37.23 -5.23
N ARG A 487 -21.73 36.18 -4.79
CA ARG A 487 -22.47 35.25 -5.64
C ARG A 487 -23.96 35.36 -5.32
N THR A 488 -24.77 35.45 -6.37
CA THR A 488 -26.24 35.48 -6.26
C THR A 488 -26.80 34.23 -6.92
N LEU A 489 -27.59 33.47 -6.17
CA LEU A 489 -28.20 32.23 -6.63
C LEU A 489 -29.73 32.33 -6.47
N PRO A 490 -30.53 32.09 -7.52
CA PRO A 490 -31.98 32.01 -7.37
C PRO A 490 -32.33 30.74 -6.60
N ILE A 491 -33.18 30.87 -5.57
CA ILE A 491 -33.75 29.75 -4.82
C ILE A 491 -35.27 29.83 -4.87
N GLU A 492 -35.92 28.69 -5.11
CA GLU A 492 -37.38 28.58 -5.14
C GLU A 492 -37.90 28.08 -3.79
N ILE A 493 -38.82 28.84 -3.18
CA ILE A 493 -39.54 28.40 -2.00
C ILE A 493 -40.66 27.45 -2.45
N PRO A 494 -40.73 26.21 -1.92
CA PRO A 494 -41.76 25.26 -2.30
C PRO A 494 -43.17 25.80 -2.10
N ILE A 495 -44.09 25.43 -3.00
CA ILE A 495 -45.52 25.81 -2.89
C ILE A 495 -46.15 25.23 -1.61
N ASN A 496 -45.68 24.07 -1.17
CA ASN A 496 -46.07 23.37 0.05
C ASN A 496 -45.07 23.58 1.20
N ALA A 497 -44.35 24.70 1.22
CA ALA A 497 -43.38 25.00 2.26
C ALA A 497 -44.02 25.02 3.66
N PRO A 498 -43.40 24.39 4.68
CA PRO A 498 -43.80 24.55 6.08
C PRO A 498 -43.59 26.00 6.54
N ALA A 499 -44.21 26.37 7.66
CA ALA A 499 -44.09 27.71 8.24
C ALA A 499 -42.65 28.09 8.59
N ASN A 500 -41.82 27.10 8.95
CA ASN A 500 -40.41 27.30 9.28
C ASN A 500 -39.55 26.46 8.34
N LEU A 501 -38.63 27.13 7.64
CA LEU A 501 -37.60 26.52 6.84
C LEU A 501 -36.22 26.93 7.36
N SER A 502 -35.22 26.14 7.01
CA SER A 502 -33.82 26.39 7.27
C SER A 502 -33.03 26.32 5.97
N LEU A 503 -32.18 27.32 5.76
CA LEU A 503 -31.30 27.41 4.60
C LEU A 503 -29.86 27.32 5.08
N LEU A 504 -29.22 26.21 4.75
CA LEU A 504 -27.80 25.94 5.03
C LEU A 504 -26.96 26.32 3.81
N VAL A 505 -25.91 27.09 4.04
CA VAL A 505 -24.89 27.41 3.04
C VAL A 505 -23.52 27.05 3.62
N SER A 506 -22.78 26.15 2.98
CA SER A 506 -21.54 25.63 3.55
C SER A 506 -20.57 25.06 2.51
N GLY A 507 -19.28 25.03 2.84
CA GLY A 507 -18.28 24.24 2.14
C GLY A 507 -18.50 22.73 2.33
N GLY A 508 -18.05 21.91 1.37
CA GLY A 508 -18.33 20.47 1.33
C GLY A 508 -17.98 19.68 2.60
N PRO A 509 -16.76 19.82 3.18
CA PRO A 509 -16.37 19.11 4.39
C PRO A 509 -17.26 19.45 5.60
N GLN A 510 -17.51 20.74 5.86
CA GLN A 510 -18.35 21.19 6.97
C GLN A 510 -19.81 20.77 6.77
N PHE A 511 -20.31 20.85 5.54
CA PHE A 511 -21.64 20.37 5.19
C PHE A 511 -21.79 18.87 5.49
N THR A 512 -20.80 18.07 5.10
CA THR A 512 -20.81 16.60 5.31
C THR A 512 -20.85 16.26 6.81
N LEU A 513 -20.04 16.95 7.62
CA LEU A 513 -20.03 16.76 9.07
C LEU A 513 -21.36 17.17 9.72
N TRP A 514 -21.92 18.31 9.30
CA TRP A 514 -23.23 18.77 9.77
C TRP A 514 -24.33 17.77 9.41
N GLU A 515 -24.35 17.26 8.18
CA GLU A 515 -25.34 16.28 7.72
C GLU A 515 -25.30 14.99 8.54
N GLN A 516 -24.09 14.52 8.90
CA GLN A 516 -23.89 13.34 9.72
C GLN A 516 -24.39 13.50 11.16
N GLN A 517 -24.32 14.72 11.70
CA GLN A 517 -24.73 15.01 13.08
C GLN A 517 -26.23 15.30 13.18
N GLU A 518 -26.78 16.06 12.23
CA GLU A 518 -28.09 16.69 12.35
C GLU A 518 -29.21 16.00 11.56
N VAL A 519 -28.85 15.25 10.51
CA VAL A 519 -29.85 14.73 9.55
C VAL A 519 -29.78 13.21 9.41
N ARG A 520 -28.57 12.63 9.32
CA ARG A 520 -28.41 11.21 9.00
C ARG A 520 -27.25 10.59 9.76
N PRO A 521 -27.44 9.44 10.43
CA PRO A 521 -26.28 8.67 10.89
C PRO A 521 -25.39 8.27 9.69
N PRO A 522 -24.08 8.06 9.90
CA PRO A 522 -23.17 7.67 8.82
C PRO A 522 -23.69 6.46 8.05
N VAL A 523 -23.84 6.60 6.73
CA VAL A 523 -24.32 5.52 5.87
C VAL A 523 -23.22 4.46 5.77
N LYS A 524 -23.49 3.28 6.33
CA LYS A 524 -22.61 2.12 6.12
C LYS A 524 -22.82 1.58 4.71
N PRO A 525 -21.73 1.36 3.94
CA PRO A 525 -21.84 0.68 2.65
C PRO A 525 -22.45 -0.72 2.83
N ARG A 526 -23.00 -1.26 1.74
CA ARG A 526 -23.65 -2.60 1.73
C ARG A 526 -22.98 -3.58 0.78
N ASN A 527 -22.25 -3.04 -0.18
CA ASN A 527 -21.51 -3.74 -1.22
C ASN A 527 -20.50 -2.75 -1.82
N MET A 528 -19.60 -3.26 -2.67
CA MET A 528 -18.57 -2.48 -3.33
C MET A 528 -19.13 -1.33 -4.16
N THR A 529 -20.15 -1.59 -4.99
CA THR A 529 -20.78 -0.55 -5.83
C THR A 529 -21.35 0.60 -4.99
N HIS A 530 -21.95 0.31 -3.83
CA HIS A 530 -22.44 1.32 -2.90
C HIS A 530 -21.30 2.08 -2.22
N LEU A 531 -20.21 1.40 -1.85
CA LEU A 531 -19.01 2.06 -1.31
C LEU A 531 -18.41 3.05 -2.32
N ILE A 532 -18.19 2.63 -3.57
CA ILE A 532 -17.67 3.50 -4.63
C ILE A 532 -18.60 4.69 -4.87
N ARG A 533 -19.92 4.46 -4.86
CA ARG A 533 -20.90 5.55 -4.96
C ARG A 533 -20.79 6.54 -3.80
N LEU A 534 -20.60 6.07 -2.56
CA LEU A 534 -20.41 6.95 -1.40
C LEU A 534 -19.12 7.76 -1.51
N LEU A 535 -18.03 7.15 -2.00
CA LEU A 535 -16.77 7.83 -2.25
C LEU A 535 -16.90 8.92 -3.33
N ASN A 536 -17.53 8.58 -4.46
CA ASN A 536 -17.70 9.53 -5.57
C ASN A 536 -18.73 10.64 -5.28
N ASN A 537 -19.69 10.38 -4.41
CA ASN A 537 -20.68 11.37 -3.97
C ASN A 537 -20.21 12.16 -2.73
N ALA A 538 -18.99 11.92 -2.24
CA ALA A 538 -18.42 12.73 -1.17
C ALA A 538 -18.32 14.18 -1.65
N ARG A 539 -18.73 15.13 -0.79
CA ARG A 539 -18.78 16.54 -1.18
C ARG A 539 -17.37 17.09 -1.41
N GLN A 540 -17.15 17.58 -2.62
CA GLN A 540 -15.93 18.27 -3.02
C GLN A 540 -15.75 19.55 -2.19
N ASN A 541 -14.49 19.90 -1.88
CA ASN A 541 -14.16 21.05 -1.05
C ASN A 541 -14.00 22.37 -1.81
N ASN A 542 -14.13 22.36 -3.14
CA ASN A 542 -14.09 23.52 -4.02
C ASN A 542 -15.49 23.95 -4.48
N ARG A 543 -16.51 23.70 -3.66
CA ARG A 543 -17.92 24.03 -3.93
C ARG A 543 -18.59 24.65 -2.73
N ILE A 544 -19.49 25.60 -3.00
CA ILE A 544 -20.42 26.16 -2.01
C ILE A 544 -21.74 25.44 -2.19
N TYR A 545 -22.15 24.67 -1.18
CA TYR A 545 -23.41 23.94 -1.19
C TYR A 545 -24.50 24.77 -0.51
N VAL A 546 -25.69 24.74 -1.08
CA VAL A 546 -26.90 25.40 -0.56
C VAL A 546 -27.98 24.35 -0.41
N ARG A 547 -28.56 24.24 0.79
CA ARG A 547 -29.66 23.32 1.08
C ARG A 547 -30.78 24.02 1.84
N LEU A 548 -31.98 23.96 1.29
CA LEU A 548 -33.22 24.34 1.95
C LEU A 548 -33.89 23.08 2.52
N PHE A 549 -34.17 23.09 3.81
CA PHE A 549 -34.81 21.97 4.50
C PHE A 549 -35.75 22.48 5.60
N GLY A 550 -36.64 21.63 6.09
CA GLY A 550 -37.54 21.99 7.20
C GLY A 550 -37.93 20.76 8.01
N ASP A 551 -38.54 21.01 9.17
CA ASP A 551 -39.09 19.97 10.02
C ASP A 551 -40.38 19.44 9.40
N ASP A 552 -40.24 18.56 8.41
CA ASP A 552 -41.34 17.85 7.78
C ASP A 552 -41.04 16.34 7.82
N TYR A 553 -42.05 15.56 8.22
CA TYR A 553 -41.90 14.13 8.44
C TYR A 553 -41.84 13.41 7.09
N GLY A 554 -40.66 12.90 6.76
CA GLY A 554 -40.41 12.14 5.54
C GLY A 554 -39.87 10.74 5.81
N ALA A 555 -39.68 9.97 4.74
CA ALA A 555 -38.93 8.72 4.78
C ALA A 555 -38.06 8.60 3.53
N VAL A 556 -36.88 8.01 3.71
CA VAL A 556 -36.08 7.51 2.59
C VAL A 556 -36.51 6.07 2.32
N VAL A 557 -37.07 5.80 1.15
CA VAL A 557 -37.48 4.45 0.72
C VAL A 557 -36.63 4.07 -0.49
N ARG A 558 -35.79 3.04 -0.36
CA ARG A 558 -34.88 2.56 -1.42
C ARG A 558 -33.93 3.63 -2.01
N GLY A 559 -33.62 4.67 -1.23
CA GLY A 559 -32.75 5.79 -1.65
C GLY A 559 -33.50 6.99 -2.22
N GLU A 560 -34.82 6.90 -2.44
CA GLU A 560 -35.65 8.03 -2.86
C GLU A 560 -36.29 8.74 -1.66
N HIS A 561 -36.36 10.07 -1.76
CA HIS A 561 -36.84 10.95 -0.70
C HIS A 561 -38.34 11.21 -0.86
N PHE A 562 -39.12 10.82 0.14
CA PHE A 562 -40.54 11.16 0.22
C PHE A 562 -40.74 12.19 1.33
N THR A 563 -41.15 13.40 0.96
CA THR A 563 -41.50 14.48 1.88
C THR A 563 -43.00 14.44 2.20
N SER A 564 -43.41 15.04 3.32
CA SER A 564 -44.82 15.19 3.72
C SER A 564 -45.63 13.89 3.76
N LEU A 565 -45.04 12.77 4.21
CA LEU A 565 -45.76 11.49 4.30
C LEU A 565 -46.77 11.52 5.44
N PRO A 566 -48.05 11.13 5.20
CA PRO A 566 -49.02 11.00 6.28
C PRO A 566 -48.49 10.07 7.39
N PRO A 567 -48.73 10.37 8.69
CA PRO A 567 -48.25 9.54 9.80
C PRO A 567 -48.66 8.06 9.70
N SER A 568 -49.82 7.79 9.08
CA SER A 568 -50.33 6.46 8.78
C SER A 568 -49.48 5.69 7.77
N MET A 569 -48.95 6.35 6.73
CA MET A 569 -48.05 5.74 5.74
C MET A 569 -46.66 5.43 6.34
N LEU A 570 -46.15 6.32 7.19
CA LEU A 570 -44.87 6.09 7.91
C LEU A 570 -44.93 4.85 8.80
N ASN A 571 -46.07 4.60 9.45
CA ASN A 571 -46.25 3.40 10.28
C ASN A 571 -46.30 2.11 9.45
N ILE A 572 -46.87 2.14 8.25
CA ILE A 572 -46.87 0.99 7.33
C ILE A 572 -45.45 0.65 6.91
N TYR A 573 -44.67 1.65 6.49
CA TYR A 573 -43.25 1.48 6.13
C TYR A 573 -42.37 1.02 7.30
N ARG A 574 -42.66 1.48 8.52
CA ARG A 574 -41.98 1.01 9.75
C ARG A 574 -42.36 -0.43 10.12
N SER A 575 -43.58 -0.85 9.82
CA SER A 575 -44.10 -2.18 10.16
C SER A 575 -43.70 -3.27 9.17
N ASP A 576 -43.42 -2.90 7.92
CA ASP A 576 -43.09 -3.84 6.86
C ASP A 576 -41.57 -4.08 6.79
N GLY A 577 -41.07 -4.89 7.73
CA GLY A 577 -39.66 -5.30 7.82
C GLY A 577 -39.15 -6.13 6.64
N SER A 578 -39.94 -6.31 5.58
CA SER A 578 -39.65 -7.17 4.44
C SER A 578 -39.22 -6.44 3.16
N SER A 579 -39.46 -5.11 3.04
CA SER A 579 -39.26 -4.38 1.77
C SER A 579 -38.38 -3.13 1.90
N GLY A 580 -37.12 -3.31 2.31
CA GLY A 580 -36.09 -2.27 2.23
C GLY A 580 -36.05 -1.32 3.41
N THR A 581 -34.84 -0.99 3.86
CA THR A 581 -34.56 -0.08 4.97
C THR A 581 -35.23 1.28 4.77
N THR A 582 -36.24 1.59 5.57
CA THR A 582 -36.85 2.93 5.63
C THR A 582 -36.28 3.69 6.81
N THR A 583 -35.54 4.77 6.55
CA THR A 583 -35.02 5.65 7.60
C THR A 583 -35.97 6.85 7.74
N PRO A 584 -36.60 7.05 8.91
CA PRO A 584 -37.42 8.23 9.13
C PRO A 584 -36.54 9.48 9.04
N LEU A 585 -36.99 10.48 8.28
CA LEU A 585 -36.37 11.80 8.22
C LEU A 585 -37.11 12.73 9.18
N THR A 586 -36.38 13.32 10.11
CA THR A 586 -36.86 14.41 10.96
C THR A 586 -36.77 15.77 10.26
N LYS A 587 -35.87 15.89 9.28
CA LYS A 587 -35.68 17.07 8.44
C LYS A 587 -35.79 16.68 6.97
N ALA A 588 -36.74 17.27 6.24
CA ALA A 588 -36.95 17.05 4.82
C ALA A 588 -36.17 18.09 4.01
N THR A 589 -35.43 17.64 2.99
CA THR A 589 -34.78 18.53 2.02
C THR A 589 -35.78 18.90 0.92
N PHE A 590 -35.97 20.20 0.71
CA PHE A 590 -36.85 20.72 -0.33
C PHE A 590 -36.09 21.19 -1.57
N TYR A 591 -34.88 21.70 -1.37
CA TYR A 591 -34.02 22.20 -2.43
C TYR A 591 -32.56 21.97 -2.06
N GLU A 592 -31.74 21.57 -3.02
CA GLU A 592 -30.30 21.47 -2.88
C GLU A 592 -29.63 21.85 -4.20
N THR A 593 -28.62 22.69 -4.13
CA THR A 593 -27.79 23.10 -5.27
C THR A 593 -26.37 23.39 -4.80
N ASP A 594 -25.46 23.59 -5.73
CA ASP A 594 -24.10 23.98 -5.44
C ASP A 594 -23.53 24.87 -6.55
N THR A 595 -22.45 25.59 -6.23
CA THR A 595 -21.70 26.38 -7.20
C THR A 595 -20.21 26.16 -7.04
N LEU A 596 -19.50 26.12 -8.17
CA LEU A 596 -18.07 25.86 -8.23
C LEU A 596 -17.28 27.08 -7.71
N SER A 597 -16.17 26.80 -7.05
CA SER A 597 -15.15 27.77 -6.68
C SER A 597 -13.79 27.36 -7.20
N GLU A 598 -12.96 28.35 -7.53
CA GLU A 598 -11.53 28.14 -7.82
C GLU A 598 -10.69 27.96 -6.53
N TYR A 599 -11.33 28.10 -5.36
CA TYR A 599 -10.71 28.06 -4.03
C TYR A 599 -11.30 26.90 -3.22
N ALA A 600 -10.54 26.39 -2.25
CA ALA A 600 -11.11 25.57 -1.21
C ALA A 600 -12.06 26.44 -0.35
N VAL A 601 -13.29 25.99 -0.16
CA VAL A 601 -14.37 26.73 0.51
C VAL A 601 -14.45 26.32 1.97
N GLU A 602 -14.42 27.30 2.86
CA GLU A 602 -14.65 27.11 4.29
C GLU A 602 -15.85 27.93 4.80
N GLY A 603 -16.43 27.45 5.90
CA GLY A 603 -17.52 28.13 6.58
C GLY A 603 -18.86 27.42 6.45
N LEU A 604 -19.75 27.77 7.36
CA LEU A 604 -21.10 27.25 7.45
C LEU A 604 -21.99 28.36 8.01
N HIS A 605 -23.06 28.67 7.28
CA HIS A 605 -24.10 29.59 7.72
C HIS A 605 -25.45 28.90 7.66
N LEU A 606 -26.23 29.02 8.72
CA LEU A 606 -27.58 28.51 8.82
C LEU A 606 -28.53 29.69 9.02
N LEU A 607 -29.43 29.89 8.07
CA LEU A 607 -30.50 30.88 8.15
C LEU A 607 -31.80 30.18 8.53
N HIS A 608 -32.55 30.76 9.46
CA HIS A 608 -33.92 30.35 9.76
C HIS A 608 -34.89 31.27 9.03
N LEU A 609 -35.80 30.67 8.28
CA LEU A 609 -36.73 31.33 7.38
C LEU A 609 -38.17 31.11 7.88
N GLU A 610 -38.91 32.20 8.06
CA GLU A 610 -40.33 32.16 8.38
C GLU A 610 -41.14 32.41 7.11
N ILE A 611 -41.97 31.44 6.74
CA ILE A 611 -42.83 31.51 5.56
C ILE A 611 -44.18 32.09 5.96
N THR A 612 -44.53 33.23 5.37
CA THR A 612 -45.80 33.89 5.62
C THR A 612 -46.90 33.16 4.85
N ALA A 613 -47.93 32.70 5.57
CA ALA A 613 -49.13 32.18 4.93
C ALA A 613 -49.76 33.27 4.06
N GLN A 614 -50.15 32.90 2.83
CA GLN A 614 -50.88 33.80 1.93
C GLN A 614 -52.25 34.18 2.48
#